data_AF-A0A453AF93-F1
#
_entry.id   AF-A0A453AF93-F1
#
_cell.length_a   1.000
_cell.length_b   1.000
_cell.length_c   1.000
_cell.angle_alpha   90.00
_cell.angle_beta   90.00
_cell.angle_gamma   90.00
#
_symmetry.space_group_name_H-M   'P 1'
#
loop_
_entity.id
_entity.type
_entity.pdbx_description
1 polymer ?
#
loop_
_entity_poly.entity_id
_entity_poly.type
_entity_poly.pdbx_seq_one_letter_code
_entity_poly.pdbx_strand_id
1 'polypeptide(L)'
;AFTCPCVRYHPYEASFVAQSNGNYIAIFSARPPFKLNRYRRFEGHGVWGFPIKCSFSLSGRELASGSSDGCIYFYDYKSSRFLRKIEAFKEACTCVAYHPVLPNVIAACGWTGEISVFE
;
A
#
# COMPACT_ATOMS: atom_id res chain seq x y z
N ALA A 1 -16.80 10.30 -7.87
CA ALA A 1 -16.37 9.85 -6.54
C ALA A 1 -15.21 8.87 -6.73
N PHE A 2 -14.10 9.02 -6.02
CA PHE A 2 -13.02 8.04 -6.07
C PHE A 2 -13.35 6.89 -5.12
N THR A 3 -13.32 5.66 -5.62
CA THR A 3 -13.48 4.46 -4.79
C THR A 3 -12.16 4.14 -4.10
N CYS A 4 -12.26 3.47 -2.95
CA CYS A 4 -11.12 3.02 -2.19
C CYS A 4 -11.02 1.49 -2.21
N PRO A 5 -10.22 0.86 -3.09
CA PRO A 5 -10.12 -0.59 -3.18
C PRO A 5 -9.53 -1.27 -1.94
N CYS A 6 -8.78 -0.52 -1.12
CA CYS A 6 -8.17 -1.05 0.09
C CYS A 6 -8.16 -0.02 1.22
N VAL A 7 -8.46 -0.49 2.43
CA VAL A 7 -8.28 0.25 3.68
C VAL A 7 -7.45 -0.60 4.63
N ARG A 8 -6.49 0.01 5.33
CA ARG A 8 -5.64 -0.65 6.33
C ARG A 8 -5.48 0.21 7.56
N TYR A 9 -5.75 -0.35 8.72
CA TYR A 9 -5.43 0.29 10.00
C TYR A 9 -3.92 0.21 10.25
N HIS A 10 -3.33 1.29 10.76
CA HIS A 10 -1.92 1.28 11.11
C HIS A 10 -1.71 0.45 12.39
N PRO A 11 -0.71 -0.47 12.47
CA PRO A 11 -0.62 -1.43 13.58
C PRO A 11 -0.53 -0.82 15.00
N TYR A 12 0.06 0.38 15.13
CA TYR A 12 0.35 1.01 16.44
C TYR A 12 -0.27 2.40 16.63
N GLU A 13 -0.20 3.27 15.62
CA GLU A 13 -0.82 4.60 15.62
C GLU A 13 -2.33 4.55 15.34
N ALA A 14 -3.08 5.48 15.93
CA ALA A 14 -4.52 5.64 15.72
C ALA A 14 -4.83 6.33 14.37
N SER A 15 -4.41 5.70 13.29
CA SER A 15 -4.60 6.14 11.92
C SER A 15 -4.93 4.95 11.01
N PHE A 16 -5.52 5.23 9.86
CA PHE A 16 -5.70 4.24 8.81
C PHE A 16 -5.39 4.87 7.46
N VAL A 17 -5.01 4.02 6.51
CA VAL A 17 -4.76 4.43 5.13
C VAL A 17 -5.85 3.90 4.22
N ALA A 18 -6.18 4.67 3.20
CA ALA A 18 -7.10 4.27 2.14
C ALA A 18 -6.42 4.43 0.80
N GLN A 19 -6.26 3.33 0.08
CA GLN A 19 -5.81 3.34 -1.30
C GLN A 19 -6.93 3.85 -2.17
N SER A 20 -6.66 4.86 -3.00
CA SER A 20 -7.63 5.54 -3.84
C SER A 20 -7.35 5.23 -5.31
N ASN A 21 -8.41 5.10 -6.11
CA ASN A 21 -8.29 5.02 -7.56
C ASN A 21 -7.73 6.31 -8.20
N GLY A 22 -7.53 7.38 -7.42
CA GLY A 22 -6.82 8.58 -7.85
C GLY A 22 -5.29 8.47 -7.88
N ASN A 23 -4.71 7.26 -7.86
CA ASN A 23 -3.26 7.00 -7.86
C ASN A 23 -2.49 7.54 -6.63
N TYR A 24 -3.16 7.53 -5.46
CA TYR A 24 -2.50 7.83 -4.19
C TYR A 24 -3.15 7.05 -3.05
N ILE A 25 -2.41 6.94 -1.95
CA ILE A 25 -2.92 6.43 -0.68
C ILE A 25 -3.06 7.62 0.28
N ALA A 26 -4.28 7.82 0.76
CA ALA A 26 -4.61 8.85 1.75
C ALA A 26 -4.47 8.31 3.18
N ILE A 27 -4.19 9.22 4.12
CA ILE A 27 -4.07 8.91 5.55
C ILE A 27 -5.21 9.58 6.30
N PHE A 28 -5.89 8.85 7.17
CA PHE A 28 -6.97 9.35 8.00
C PHE A 28 -6.67 9.11 9.48
N SER A 29 -7.15 10.01 10.34
CA SER A 29 -7.24 9.76 11.78
C SER A 29 -8.24 8.64 12.03
N ALA A 30 -7.88 7.66 12.85
CA ALA A 30 -8.82 6.67 13.36
C ALA A 30 -9.58 7.15 14.60
N ARG A 31 -9.25 8.34 15.12
CA ARG A 31 -10.01 9.00 16.19
C ARG A 31 -11.06 9.91 15.58
N PRO A 32 -12.29 9.97 16.15
CA PRO A 32 -13.26 10.98 15.79
C PRO A 32 -12.65 12.38 15.85
N PRO A 33 -12.91 13.26 14.86
CA PRO A 33 -13.92 13.10 13.79
C PRO A 33 -13.35 12.55 12.46
N PHE A 34 -12.48 11.52 12.51
CA PHE A 34 -11.98 10.75 11.34
C PHE A 34 -11.43 11.60 10.18
N LYS A 35 -10.63 12.62 10.52
CA LYS A 35 -10.14 13.61 9.55
C LYS A 35 -9.10 13.04 8.61
N LEU A 36 -9.20 13.41 7.32
CA LEU A 36 -8.15 13.24 6.32
C LEU A 36 -6.93 14.12 6.68
N ASN A 37 -5.73 13.55 6.59
CA ASN A 37 -4.49 14.30 6.63
C ASN A 37 -4.28 15.00 5.28
N ARG A 38 -4.36 16.33 5.27
CA ARG A 38 -4.26 17.15 4.04
C ARG A 38 -2.83 17.37 3.57
N TYR A 39 -1.84 17.09 4.41
CA TYR A 39 -0.43 17.39 4.14
C TYR A 39 0.35 16.16 3.68
N ARG A 40 -0.20 14.97 3.87
CA ARG A 40 0.51 13.70 3.68
C ARG A 40 -0.34 12.70 2.92
N ARG A 41 0.26 12.14 1.87
CA ARG A 41 -0.27 11.08 1.01
C ARG A 41 0.89 10.33 0.38
N PHE A 42 0.65 9.12 -0.09
CA PHE A 42 1.66 8.32 -0.80
C PHE A 42 1.31 8.26 -2.28
N GLU A 43 2.23 8.70 -3.14
CA GLU A 43 1.99 8.84 -4.59
C GLU A 43 3.06 8.11 -5.41
N GLY A 44 2.88 8.09 -6.73
CA GLY A 44 3.84 7.52 -7.68
C GLY A 44 3.57 6.07 -8.09
N HIS A 45 2.70 5.35 -7.37
CA HIS A 45 2.17 4.07 -7.82
C HIS A 45 0.89 4.27 -8.65
N GLY A 46 0.63 3.37 -9.58
CA GLY A 46 -0.58 3.37 -10.39
C GLY A 46 -1.65 2.43 -9.83
N VAL A 47 -2.92 2.84 -9.85
CA VAL A 47 -4.06 1.97 -9.55
C VAL A 47 -4.89 1.68 -10.79
N TRP A 48 -5.03 2.66 -11.71
CA TRP A 48 -5.56 2.56 -13.09
C TRP A 48 -6.55 1.42 -13.35
N GLY A 49 -7.72 1.45 -12.71
CA GLY A 49 -8.81 0.50 -12.97
C GLY A 49 -8.65 -0.88 -12.34
N PHE A 50 -7.54 -1.14 -11.63
CA PHE A 50 -7.31 -2.36 -10.88
C PHE A 50 -7.63 -2.19 -9.39
N PRO A 51 -8.11 -3.23 -8.69
CA PRO A 51 -8.38 -3.18 -7.26
C PRO A 51 -7.10 -3.36 -6.44
N ILE A 52 -6.14 -2.45 -6.62
CA ILE A 52 -4.82 -2.53 -5.99
C ILE A 52 -4.93 -2.39 -4.47
N LYS A 53 -4.18 -3.22 -3.74
CA LYS A 53 -4.13 -3.24 -2.28
C LYS A 53 -2.75 -2.87 -1.74
N CYS A 54 -2.75 -2.34 -0.52
CA CYS A 54 -1.58 -2.01 0.28
C CYS A 54 -1.53 -2.78 1.61
N SER A 55 -0.36 -2.80 2.25
CA SER A 55 -0.13 -3.43 3.55
C SER A 55 0.97 -2.71 4.34
N PHE A 56 0.79 -2.61 5.65
CA PHE A 56 1.84 -2.16 6.56
C PHE A 56 2.83 -3.27 6.85
N SER A 57 4.08 -2.88 7.10
CA SER A 57 5.07 -3.76 7.69
C SER A 57 4.77 -4.04 9.16
N LEU A 58 5.37 -5.10 9.70
CA LEU A 58 5.25 -5.47 11.13
C LEU A 58 5.60 -4.33 12.09
N SER A 59 6.56 -3.49 11.70
CA SER A 59 6.98 -2.33 12.50
C SER A 59 6.08 -1.11 12.32
N GLY A 60 5.15 -1.12 11.35
CA GLY A 60 4.34 0.02 10.95
C GLY A 60 5.12 1.16 10.28
N ARG A 61 6.45 1.04 10.14
CA ARG A 61 7.30 2.10 9.57
C ARG A 61 7.22 2.16 8.05
N GLU A 62 6.87 1.05 7.42
CA GLU A 62 6.79 0.95 5.96
C GLU A 62 5.38 0.60 5.51
N LEU A 63 4.98 1.18 4.40
CA LEU A 63 3.76 0.85 3.69
C LEU A 63 4.15 0.32 2.31
N ALA A 64 3.73 -0.89 1.98
CA ALA A 64 3.87 -1.46 0.65
C ALA A 64 2.54 -1.34 -0.11
N SER A 65 2.61 -1.09 -1.41
CA SER A 65 1.48 -1.07 -2.32
C SER A 65 1.82 -1.85 -3.57
N GLY A 66 0.85 -2.60 -4.10
CA GLY A 66 0.91 -3.01 -5.49
C GLY A 66 0.77 -1.80 -6.44
N SER A 67 0.87 -2.06 -7.72
CA SER A 67 0.72 -1.04 -8.76
C SER A 67 0.28 -1.66 -10.08
N SER A 68 -0.42 -0.87 -10.90
CA SER A 68 -0.91 -1.28 -12.22
C SER A 68 0.20 -1.58 -13.23
N ASP A 69 1.42 -1.12 -12.96
CA ASP A 69 2.62 -1.40 -13.76
C ASP A 69 3.36 -2.68 -13.35
N GLY A 70 2.74 -3.51 -12.50
CA GLY A 70 3.32 -4.78 -12.04
C GLY A 70 4.40 -4.65 -10.97
N CYS A 71 4.65 -3.44 -10.48
CA CYS A 71 5.61 -3.19 -9.43
C CYS A 71 5.00 -3.22 -8.02
N ILE A 72 5.86 -3.43 -7.03
CA ILE A 72 5.58 -3.21 -5.61
C ILE A 72 6.29 -1.92 -5.20
N TYR A 73 5.54 -0.96 -4.68
CA TYR A 73 6.05 0.31 -4.19
C TYR A 73 6.14 0.30 -2.68
N PHE A 74 7.26 0.78 -2.15
CA PHE A 74 7.51 0.89 -0.71
C PHE A 74 7.63 2.36 -0.32
N TYR A 75 7.01 2.70 0.81
CA TYR A 75 6.98 4.05 1.34
C TYR A 75 7.34 4.07 2.82
N ASP A 76 8.02 5.12 3.25
CA ASP A 76 8.18 5.41 4.67
C ASP A 76 6.90 6.04 5.21
N TYR A 77 6.26 5.36 6.16
CA TYR A 77 4.97 5.77 6.69
C TYR A 77 5.05 7.08 7.50
N LYS A 78 6.19 7.52 8.04
CA LYS A 78 6.25 8.78 8.80
C LYS A 78 6.45 10.01 7.92
N SER A 79 7.33 9.91 6.94
CA SER A 79 7.71 10.99 6.02
C SER A 79 6.88 11.01 4.74
N SER A 80 6.10 9.96 4.47
CA SER A 80 5.38 9.77 3.19
C SER A 80 6.29 9.76 1.96
N ARG A 81 7.58 9.45 2.15
CA ARG A 81 8.55 9.40 1.06
C ARG A 81 8.54 8.02 0.41
N PHE A 82 8.71 8.01 -0.91
CA PHE A 82 9.05 6.80 -1.66
C PHE A 82 10.42 6.28 -1.20
N LEU A 83 10.50 4.98 -0.93
CA LEU A 83 11.73 4.31 -0.51
C LEU A 83 12.36 3.55 -1.68
N ARG A 84 11.60 2.61 -2.24
CA ARG A 84 12.06 1.73 -3.32
C ARG A 84 10.88 1.12 -4.06
N LYS A 85 11.15 0.55 -5.25
CA LYS A 85 10.21 -0.30 -6.00
C LYS A 85 10.85 -1.65 -6.32
N ILE A 86 10.03 -2.68 -6.46
CA ILE A 86 10.42 -4.01 -6.95
C ILE A 86 9.54 -4.34 -8.15
N GLU A 87 10.17 -4.72 -9.26
CA GLU A 87 9.47 -5.21 -10.45
C GLU A 87 9.09 -6.68 -10.21
N ALA A 88 7.81 -6.93 -9.91
CA ALA A 88 7.34 -8.24 -9.46
C ALA A 88 6.66 -9.05 -10.56
N PHE A 89 5.88 -8.38 -11.42
CA PHE A 89 5.05 -9.00 -12.45
C PHE A 89 5.08 -8.19 -13.74
N LYS A 90 4.73 -8.82 -14.87
CA LYS A 90 4.54 -8.12 -16.15
C LYS A 90 3.21 -7.37 -16.24
N GLU A 91 2.21 -7.86 -15.51
CA GLU A 91 0.86 -7.30 -15.41
C GLU A 91 0.64 -6.69 -14.02
N ALA A 92 -0.51 -6.02 -13.80
CA ALA A 92 -0.81 -5.32 -12.55
C ALA A 92 -0.58 -6.17 -11.29
N CYS A 93 0.17 -5.63 -10.32
CA CYS A 93 0.38 -6.20 -9.00
C CYS A 93 -0.81 -5.84 -8.11
N THR A 94 -1.75 -6.78 -7.95
CA THR A 94 -3.06 -6.51 -7.34
C THR A 94 -3.05 -6.46 -5.82
N CYS A 95 -2.20 -7.24 -5.17
CA CYS A 95 -2.13 -7.29 -3.71
C CYS A 95 -0.70 -7.50 -3.25
N VAL A 96 -0.39 -6.90 -2.10
CA VAL A 96 0.85 -7.10 -1.36
C VAL A 96 0.48 -7.32 0.11
N ALA A 97 1.15 -8.25 0.77
CA ALA A 97 0.99 -8.56 2.18
C ALA A 97 2.36 -8.77 2.83
N TYR A 98 2.61 -8.11 3.95
CA TYR A 98 3.76 -8.45 4.79
C TYR A 98 3.48 -9.73 5.56
N HIS A 99 4.51 -10.55 5.75
CA HIS A 99 4.42 -11.70 6.63
C HIS A 99 4.10 -11.23 8.06
N PRO A 100 3.19 -11.89 8.79
CA PRO A 100 2.74 -11.44 10.11
C PRO A 100 3.76 -11.70 11.26
N VAL A 101 4.95 -12.22 10.96
CA VAL A 101 5.92 -12.69 11.97
C VAL A 101 7.35 -12.46 11.50
N LEU A 102 7.68 -12.94 10.30
CA LEU A 102 9.01 -12.76 9.72
C LEU A 102 9.17 -11.32 9.21
N PRO A 103 10.22 -10.59 9.65
CA PRO A 103 10.50 -9.26 9.13
C PRO A 103 10.96 -9.34 7.67
N ASN A 104 10.69 -8.28 6.90
CA ASN A 104 11.12 -8.12 5.50
C ASN A 104 10.59 -9.14 4.48
N VAL A 105 9.83 -10.15 4.91
CA VAL A 105 9.16 -11.09 4.01
C VAL A 105 7.83 -10.49 3.54
N ILE A 106 7.63 -10.45 2.23
CA ILE A 106 6.38 -10.02 1.61
C ILE A 106 5.89 -11.04 0.58
N ALA A 107 4.57 -11.21 0.49
CA ALA A 107 3.92 -11.92 -0.60
C ALA A 107 3.17 -10.92 -1.49
N ALA A 108 3.23 -11.11 -2.80
CA ALA A 108 2.49 -10.32 -3.77
C ALA A 108 1.79 -11.20 -4.79
N CYS A 109 0.70 -10.71 -5.38
CA CYS A 109 0.01 -11.43 -6.46
C CYS A 109 -0.30 -10.53 -7.66
N GLY A 110 -0.05 -11.07 -8.85
CA GLY A 110 -0.32 -10.44 -10.13
C GLY A 110 -1.77 -10.66 -10.60
N TRP A 111 -2.20 -9.84 -11.56
CA TRP A 111 -3.53 -9.95 -12.19
C TRP A 111 -3.74 -11.30 -12.90
N THR A 112 -2.66 -11.90 -13.41
CA THR A 112 -2.65 -13.19 -14.12
C THR A 112 -2.71 -14.41 -13.20
N GLY A 113 -2.75 -14.21 -11.88
CA GLY A 113 -2.79 -15.29 -10.88
C GLY A 113 -1.42 -15.76 -10.40
N GLU A 114 -0.33 -15.14 -10.86
CA GLU A 114 1.02 -15.38 -10.33
C GLU A 114 1.12 -14.90 -8.87
N ILE A 115 1.82 -15.66 -8.02
CA ILE A 115 2.11 -15.30 -6.63
C ILE A 115 3.62 -15.41 -6.43
N SER A 116 4.22 -14.36 -5.90
CA SER A 116 5.65 -14.28 -5.62
C SER A 116 5.89 -13.87 -4.18
N VAL A 117 6.88 -14.50 -3.54
CA VAL A 117 7.35 -14.16 -2.20
C VAL A 117 8.75 -13.54 -2.33
N PHE A 118 8.98 -12.44 -1.61
CA PHE A 118 10.25 -11.71 -1.60
C PHE A 118 10.76 -11.62 -0.15
N GLU A 119 12.07 -11.73 0.02
CA GLU A 119 12.79 -11.70 1.30
C GLU A 119 13.96 -10.70 1.25
#